data_AF-A0AAE0SHL5-F1
#
_entry.id   AF-A0AAE0SHL5-F1
#
_cell.length_a   1.000
_cell.length_b   1.000
_cell.length_c   1.000
_cell.angle_alpha   90.00
_cell.angle_beta   90.00
_cell.angle_gamma   90.00
#
_symmetry.space_group_name_H-M   'P 1'
#
loop_
_entity.id
_entity.type
_entity.pdbx_description
1 polymer ?
#
loop_
_entity_poly.entity_id
_entity_poly.type
_entity_poly.pdbx_seq_one_letter_code
_entity_poly.pdbx_strand_id
1 'polypeptide(L)'
;MIRLYAVALRLVYLIVGLFITTRAVLVPIYQYRELILQMHNDIRRMEPAANMKQMIYDPYLEERAEAWSETCYFEHQRRGLGENLSYFSSTGRAIPPATVIRQSLKLWHGEKNIWGYSTTCGAACHYTQYLNM
;
A
#
# COMPACT_ATOMS: atom_id res chain seq x y z
N MET A 1 5.48 -50.44 11.43
CA MET A 1 6.00 -49.68 10.26
C MET A 1 4.89 -49.08 9.40
N ILE A 2 3.87 -49.84 8.96
CA ILE A 2 2.79 -49.38 8.07
C ILE A 2 1.93 -48.24 8.68
N ARG A 3 1.60 -48.30 9.98
CA ARG A 3 0.79 -47.27 10.65
C ARG A 3 1.49 -45.90 10.75
N LEU A 4 2.80 -45.88 10.92
CA LEU A 4 3.59 -44.64 10.97
C LEU A 4 3.64 -43.95 9.59
N TYR A 5 3.77 -44.74 8.53
CA TYR A 5 3.71 -44.25 7.14
C TYR A 5 2.37 -43.61 6.80
N ALA A 6 1.25 -44.23 7.19
CA ALA A 6 -0.08 -43.69 6.94
C ALA A 6 -0.34 -42.37 7.68
N VAL A 7 0.16 -42.23 8.91
CA VAL A 7 0.08 -40.99 9.69
C VAL A 7 0.94 -39.89 9.07
N ALA A 8 2.19 -40.20 8.68
CA ALA A 8 3.06 -39.25 8.01
C ALA A 8 2.47 -38.75 6.69
N LEU A 9 1.88 -39.65 5.88
CA LEU A 9 1.25 -39.31 4.61
C LEU A 9 0.04 -38.37 4.81
N ARG A 10 -0.81 -38.64 5.82
CA ARG A 10 -1.95 -37.76 6.15
C ARG A 10 -1.50 -36.37 6.62
N LEU A 11 -0.44 -36.29 7.41
CA LEU A 11 0.13 -35.01 7.85
C LEU A 11 0.68 -34.22 6.66
N VAL A 12 1.36 -34.87 5.72
CA VAL A 12 1.85 -34.24 4.49
C VAL A 12 0.68 -33.69 3.66
N TYR A 13 -0.40 -34.45 3.46
CA TYR A 13 -1.58 -33.95 2.74
C TYR A 13 -2.27 -32.79 3.45
N LEU A 14 -2.35 -32.79 4.78
CA LEU A 14 -2.90 -31.67 5.56
C LEU A 14 -2.04 -30.42 5.44
N ILE A 15 -0.72 -30.55 5.54
CA ILE A 15 0.24 -29.44 5.43
C ILE A 15 0.20 -28.85 4.02
N VAL A 16 0.28 -29.68 2.99
CA VAL A 16 0.19 -29.25 1.58
C VAL A 16 -1.17 -28.60 1.29
N GLY A 17 -2.26 -29.16 1.83
CA GLY A 17 -3.59 -28.56 1.75
C GLY A 17 -3.66 -27.17 2.40
N LEU A 18 -3.05 -26.98 3.57
CA LEU A 18 -2.98 -25.68 4.24
C LEU A 18 -2.28 -24.62 3.38
N PHE A 19 -1.13 -24.96 2.80
CA PHE A 19 -0.36 -24.05 1.93
C PHE A 19 -1.10 -23.69 0.63
N ILE A 20 -1.95 -24.59 0.10
CA ILE A 20 -2.76 -24.31 -1.10
C ILE A 20 -3.90 -23.32 -0.79
N THR A 21 -4.37 -23.26 0.45
CA THR A 21 -5.49 -22.40 0.86
C THR A 21 -5.09 -20.98 1.28
N THR A 22 -3.84 -20.76 1.69
CA THR A 22 -3.35 -19.43 2.05
C THR A 22 -2.98 -18.63 0.79
N ARG A 23 -3.92 -17.85 0.26
CA ARG A 23 -3.68 -16.90 -0.84
C ARG A 23 -3.12 -15.54 -0.36
N ALA A 24 -2.34 -15.53 0.71
CA ALA A 24 -1.58 -14.33 1.09
C ALA A 24 -0.26 -14.38 0.32
N VAL A 25 -0.20 -13.66 -0.81
CA VAL A 25 1.09 -13.38 -1.45
C VAL A 25 1.69 -12.22 -0.69
N LEU A 26 2.78 -12.47 0.04
CA LEU A 26 3.60 -11.39 0.56
C LEU A 26 4.10 -10.58 -0.64
N VAL A 27 3.73 -9.31 -0.69
CA VAL A 27 4.21 -8.39 -1.71
C VAL A 27 5.53 -7.81 -1.20
N PRO A 28 6.68 -8.10 -1.83
CA PRO A 28 7.96 -7.52 -1.42
C PRO A 28 7.98 -6.02 -1.72
N ILE A 29 7.48 -5.20 -0.79
CA ILE A 29 7.26 -3.75 -1.00
C ILE A 29 8.56 -3.01 -1.34
N TYR A 30 9.69 -3.51 -0.84
CA TYR A 30 11.01 -2.96 -1.10
C TYR A 30 11.35 -2.88 -2.60
N GLN A 31 10.74 -3.71 -3.45
CA GLN A 31 10.93 -3.68 -4.91
C GLN A 31 10.28 -2.45 -5.57
N TYR A 32 9.36 -1.78 -4.88
CA TYR A 32 8.59 -0.66 -5.40
C TYR A 32 8.96 0.69 -4.78
N ARG A 33 9.97 0.75 -3.90
CA ARG A 33 10.40 1.98 -3.23
C ARG A 33 10.72 3.10 -4.22
N GLU A 34 11.51 2.79 -5.24
CA GLU A 34 11.89 3.74 -6.27
C GLU A 34 10.68 4.24 -7.06
N LEU A 35 9.79 3.32 -7.47
CA LEU A 35 8.54 3.65 -8.16
C LEU A 35 7.68 4.62 -7.32
N ILE A 36 7.48 4.30 -6.05
CA ILE A 36 6.67 5.12 -5.14
C ILE A 36 7.32 6.49 -4.98
N LEU A 37 8.62 6.54 -4.69
CA LEU A 37 9.34 7.79 -4.43
C LEU A 37 9.41 8.70 -5.67
N GLN A 38 9.72 8.13 -6.83
CA GLN A 38 9.82 8.87 -8.09
C GLN A 38 8.47 9.49 -8.46
N MET A 39 7.39 8.71 -8.43
CA MET A 39 6.06 9.24 -8.72
C MET A 39 5.65 10.37 -7.76
N HIS A 40 5.99 10.25 -6.47
CA HIS A 40 5.77 11.34 -5.51
C HIS A 40 6.52 12.61 -5.87
N ASN A 41 7.81 12.49 -6.14
CA ASN A 41 8.63 13.64 -6.46
C ASN A 41 8.30 14.25 -7.84
N ASP A 42 7.90 13.45 -8.81
CA ASP A 42 7.48 13.92 -10.13
C ASP A 42 6.20 14.77 -10.04
N ILE A 43 5.19 14.28 -9.31
CA ILE A 43 3.97 15.05 -9.05
C ILE A 43 4.29 16.34 -8.30
N ARG A 44 5.05 16.27 -7.19
CA ARG A 44 5.42 17.45 -6.39
C ARG A 44 6.17 18.51 -7.21
N ARG A 45 7.01 18.10 -8.17
CA ARG A 45 7.75 19.01 -9.06
C ARG A 45 6.86 19.78 -10.03
N MET A 46 5.70 19.21 -10.41
CA MET A 46 4.76 19.84 -11.33
C MET A 46 3.85 20.86 -10.65
N GLU A 47 3.82 20.89 -9.31
CA GLU A 47 2.95 21.81 -8.57
C GLU A 47 3.59 23.20 -8.39
N PRO A 48 2.84 24.29 -8.58
CA PRO A 48 3.35 25.65 -8.44
C PRO A 48 3.55 26.00 -6.96
N ALA A 49 4.73 25.68 -6.42
CA ALA A 49 5.06 25.91 -5.02
C ALA A 49 6.49 26.44 -4.86
N ALA A 50 6.65 27.50 -4.04
CA ALA A 50 7.93 28.19 -3.86
C ALA A 50 8.93 27.41 -2.98
N ASN A 51 8.47 26.49 -2.13
CA ASN A 51 9.27 25.82 -1.11
C ASN A 51 9.05 24.29 -1.06
N MET A 52 8.54 23.69 -2.15
CA MET A 52 8.27 22.25 -2.21
C MET A 52 9.56 21.45 -2.06
N LYS A 53 9.65 20.64 -1.00
CA LYS A 53 10.83 19.81 -0.72
C LYS A 53 10.77 18.49 -1.48
N GLN A 54 11.92 17.97 -1.89
CA GLN A 54 12.03 16.62 -2.41
C GLN A 54 11.86 15.62 -1.27
N MET A 55 11.00 14.62 -1.47
CA MET A 55 10.86 13.49 -0.54
C MET A 55 12.05 12.55 -0.67
N ILE A 56 12.40 11.92 0.44
CA ILE A 56 13.32 10.78 0.50
C ILE A 56 12.56 9.55 1.01
N TYR A 57 13.03 8.37 0.67
CA TYR A 57 12.46 7.14 1.20
C TYR A 57 12.93 6.92 2.64
N ASP A 58 12.02 6.62 3.55
CA ASP A 58 12.32 6.31 4.95
C ASP A 58 11.89 4.87 5.28
N PRO A 59 12.84 3.94 5.53
CA PRO A 59 12.53 2.56 5.90
C PRO A 59 11.68 2.42 7.16
N TYR A 60 11.75 3.35 8.11
CA TYR A 60 10.93 3.32 9.31
C TYR A 60 9.45 3.57 8.97
N LEU A 61 9.17 4.46 8.01
CA LEU A 61 7.79 4.67 7.53
C LEU A 61 7.25 3.46 6.77
N GLU A 62 8.10 2.78 5.99
CA GLU A 62 7.74 1.53 5.31
C GLU A 62 7.35 0.44 6.31
N GLU A 63 8.19 0.17 7.32
CA GLU A 63 7.92 -0.85 8.35
C GLU A 63 6.57 -0.59 9.04
N ARG A 64 6.28 0.67 9.38
CA ARG A 64 5.00 1.02 10.02
C ARG A 64 3.80 0.90 9.09
N ALA A 65 3.96 1.23 7.81
CA ALA A 65 2.90 1.07 6.82
C ALA A 65 2.63 -0.41 6.51
N GLU A 66 3.68 -1.22 6.41
CA GLU A 66 3.59 -2.67 6.22
C GLU A 66 2.85 -3.32 7.40
N ALA A 67 3.32 -3.08 8.63
CA ALA A 67 2.69 -3.62 9.84
C ALA A 67 1.21 -3.24 9.98
N TRP A 68 0.80 -2.04 9.54
CA TRP A 68 -0.60 -1.65 9.53
C TRP A 68 -1.40 -2.35 8.43
N SER A 69 -0.84 -2.43 7.22
CA SER A 69 -1.48 -3.09 6.08
C SER A 69 -1.74 -4.58 6.33
N GLU A 70 -0.88 -5.25 7.08
CA GLU A 70 -1.03 -6.67 7.46
C GLU A 70 -2.25 -6.93 8.36
N THR A 71 -2.74 -5.92 9.07
CA THR A 71 -3.96 -6.05 9.90
C THR A 71 -5.22 -6.26 9.06
N CYS A 72 -5.16 -5.93 7.77
CA CYS A 72 -6.28 -5.96 6.83
C CYS A 72 -7.47 -5.04 7.21
N TYR A 73 -7.28 -4.07 8.11
CA TYR A 73 -8.28 -3.05 8.40
C TYR A 73 -8.14 -1.84 7.46
N PHE A 74 -9.24 -1.45 6.83
CA PHE A 74 -9.28 -0.26 5.98
C PHE A 74 -9.69 0.97 6.79
N GLU A 75 -8.81 1.39 7.70
CA GLU A 75 -8.94 2.61 8.50
C GLU A 75 -7.57 3.22 8.81
N HIS A 76 -7.54 4.47 9.30
CA HIS A 76 -6.29 5.15 9.66
C HIS A 76 -5.78 4.73 11.04
N GLN A 77 -4.46 4.62 11.22
CA GLN A 77 -3.86 4.30 12.52
C GLN A 77 -4.06 5.41 13.54
N ARG A 78 -4.12 6.67 13.09
CA ARG A 78 -4.21 7.87 13.94
C ARG A 78 -3.08 7.97 14.98
N ARG A 79 -1.85 7.63 14.59
CA ARG A 79 -0.64 7.60 15.45
C ARG A 79 0.37 8.71 15.13
N GLY A 80 -0.10 9.86 14.63
CA GLY A 80 0.71 11.07 14.46
C GLY A 80 1.59 11.12 13.20
N LEU A 81 1.54 10.10 12.34
CA LEU A 81 2.12 10.12 11.00
C LEU A 81 1.02 10.36 9.97
N GLY A 82 1.33 11.08 8.89
CA GLY A 82 0.43 11.23 7.75
C GLY A 82 0.22 9.91 7.03
N GLU A 83 -1.01 9.65 6.56
CA GLU A 83 -1.40 8.36 5.97
C GLU A 83 -2.35 8.57 4.79
N ASN A 84 -2.06 7.91 3.66
CA ASN A 84 -3.01 7.74 2.57
C ASN A 84 -3.30 6.25 2.40
N LEU A 85 -4.58 5.88 2.30
CA LEU A 85 -5.01 4.49 2.20
C LEU A 85 -5.60 4.22 0.81
N SER A 86 -5.44 3.00 0.33
CA SER A 86 -6.06 2.52 -0.91
C SER A 86 -6.33 1.04 -0.82
N TYR A 87 -7.46 0.60 -1.38
CA TYR A 87 -7.76 -0.82 -1.56
C TYR A 87 -8.31 -1.04 -2.96
N PHE A 88 -8.11 -2.25 -3.48
CA PHE A 88 -8.67 -2.68 -4.75
C PHE A 88 -9.29 -4.06 -4.55
N SER A 89 -10.50 -4.25 -5.05
CA SER A 89 -11.16 -5.55 -5.10
C SER A 89 -11.11 -6.11 -6.52
N SER A 90 -10.97 -7.42 -6.64
CA SER A 90 -11.03 -8.15 -7.91
C SER A 90 -11.77 -9.46 -7.67
N THR A 91 -12.75 -9.77 -8.53
CA THR A 91 -13.44 -11.07 -8.54
C THR A 91 -12.67 -12.14 -9.34
N GLY A 92 -11.58 -11.75 -10.00
CA GLY A 92 -10.79 -12.60 -10.90
C GLY A 92 -9.36 -12.80 -10.43
N ARG A 93 -8.40 -12.59 -11.33
CA ARG A 93 -6.97 -12.67 -10.99
C ARG A 93 -6.57 -11.53 -10.05
N ALA A 94 -5.58 -11.79 -9.21
CA ALA A 94 -4.94 -10.77 -8.39
C ALA A 94 -4.38 -9.66 -9.29
N ILE A 95 -4.59 -8.41 -8.89
CA ILE A 95 -4.08 -7.24 -9.61
C ILE A 95 -2.58 -7.13 -9.29
N PRO A 96 -1.69 -6.93 -10.29
CA PRO A 96 -0.27 -6.76 -10.04
C PRO A 96 0.01 -5.59 -9.07
N PRO A 97 0.92 -5.74 -8.09
CA PRO A 97 1.18 -4.69 -7.10
C PRO A 97 1.60 -3.36 -7.70
N ALA A 98 2.45 -3.36 -8.74
CA ALA A 98 2.84 -2.14 -9.45
C ALA A 98 1.64 -1.38 -10.04
N THR A 99 0.62 -2.10 -10.53
CA THR A 99 -0.60 -1.51 -11.05
C THR A 99 -1.42 -0.86 -9.94
N VAL A 100 -1.59 -1.57 -8.81
CA VAL A 100 -2.27 -1.04 -7.62
C VAL A 100 -1.57 0.25 -7.15
N ILE A 101 -0.26 0.21 -6.95
CA ILE A 101 0.53 1.38 -6.50
C ILE A 101 0.36 2.57 -7.46
N ARG A 102 0.55 2.36 -8.77
CA ARG A 102 0.40 3.45 -9.76
C ARG A 102 -1.00 4.04 -9.75
N GLN A 103 -2.03 3.21 -9.62
CA GLN A 103 -3.41 3.66 -9.63
C GLN A 103 -3.77 4.40 -8.33
N SER A 104 -3.33 3.92 -7.17
CA SER A 104 -3.49 4.62 -5.88
C SER A 104 -2.91 6.04 -5.95
N LEU A 105 -1.66 6.16 -6.40
CA LEU A 105 -0.98 7.46 -6.48
C LEU A 105 -1.69 8.42 -7.43
N LYS A 106 -2.21 7.93 -8.56
CA LYS A 106 -3.01 8.73 -9.51
C LYS A 106 -4.35 9.17 -8.92
N LEU A 107 -5.04 8.28 -8.21
CA LEU A 107 -6.34 8.59 -7.59
C LEU A 107 -6.18 9.63 -6.49
N TRP A 108 -5.16 9.47 -5.62
CA TRP A 108 -4.83 10.45 -4.59
C TRP A 108 -4.48 11.82 -5.18
N HIS A 109 -3.65 11.88 -6.23
CA HIS A 109 -3.36 13.15 -6.91
C HIS A 109 -4.59 13.73 -7.63
N GLY A 110 -5.46 12.89 -8.18
CA GLY A 110 -6.66 13.29 -8.90
C GLY A 110 -7.66 14.11 -8.08
N GLU A 111 -7.60 14.02 -6.74
CA GLU A 111 -8.36 14.89 -5.85
C GLU A 111 -8.02 16.38 -6.00
N LYS A 112 -6.91 16.72 -6.65
CA LYS A 112 -6.60 18.09 -7.09
C LYS A 112 -7.79 18.78 -7.77
N ASN A 113 -8.55 18.03 -8.57
CA ASN A 113 -9.68 18.57 -9.34
C ASN A 113 -10.85 19.03 -8.46
N ILE A 114 -10.91 18.58 -7.21
CA ILE A 114 -11.92 18.99 -6.23
C ILE A 114 -11.31 19.86 -5.12
N TRP A 115 -10.01 20.17 -5.19
CA TRP A 115 -9.34 20.97 -4.19
C TRP A 115 -9.57 22.47 -4.43
N GLY A 116 -10.19 23.12 -3.44
CA GLY A 116 -10.56 24.53 -3.50
C GLY A 116 -9.68 25.49 -2.69
N TYR A 117 -8.49 25.08 -2.24
CA TYR A 117 -7.63 25.86 -1.33
C TYR A 117 -8.36 26.33 -0.06
N SER A 118 -8.51 25.41 0.89
CA SER A 118 -9.18 25.64 2.18
C SER A 118 -8.21 25.46 3.36
N THR A 119 -8.64 25.85 4.56
CA THR A 119 -7.91 25.59 5.82
C THR A 119 -8.00 24.13 6.27
N THR A 120 -8.94 23.36 5.70
CA THR A 120 -9.07 21.92 5.93
C THR A 120 -9.01 21.18 4.60
N CYS A 121 -8.55 19.93 4.61
CA CYS A 121 -8.42 19.15 3.39
C CYS A 121 -9.76 18.70 2.77
N GLY A 122 -10.84 18.66 3.57
CA GLY A 122 -12.18 18.29 3.09
C GLY A 122 -12.21 16.91 2.44
N ALA A 123 -12.65 16.83 1.18
CA ALA A 123 -12.66 15.59 0.40
C ALA A 123 -11.36 15.34 -0.38
N ALA A 124 -10.35 16.21 -0.28
CA ALA A 124 -9.09 16.16 -1.02
C ALA A 124 -7.88 15.88 -0.12
N CYS A 125 -8.08 15.10 0.95
CA CYS A 125 -7.07 14.83 1.96
C CYS A 125 -5.89 14.01 1.45
N HIS A 126 -6.10 13.14 0.46
CA HIS A 126 -4.99 12.40 -0.12
C HIS A 126 -4.09 13.31 -0.96
N TYR A 127 -4.69 14.23 -1.75
CA TYR A 127 -3.94 15.21 -2.54
C TYR A 127 -3.16 16.20 -1.67
N THR A 128 -3.81 16.77 -0.66
CA THR A 128 -3.15 17.75 0.24
C THR A 128 -2.00 17.12 1.03
N GLN A 129 -2.14 15.87 1.49
CA GLN A 129 -1.03 15.12 2.11
C GLN A 129 0.14 14.88 1.14
N TYR A 130 -0.13 14.66 -0.14
CA TYR A 130 0.90 14.49 -1.18
C TYR A 130 1.84 15.69 -1.27
N LEU A 131 1.29 16.88 -1.05
CA LEU A 131 1.98 18.16 -1.14
C LEU A 131 2.46 18.68 0.23
N ASN A 132 1.94 18.10 1.31
CA ASN A 132 2.13 18.57 2.69
C ASN A 132 1.65 20.01 2.85
N MET A 133 0.43 20.26 2.36
CA MET A 133 -0.30 21.53 2.43
C MET A 133 -1.04 21.71 3.75
#